data_AF-A0A1V5L144-F1
#
_entry.id   AF-A0A1V5L144-F1
#
_cell.length_a   1.000
_cell.length_b   1.000
_cell.length_c   1.000
_cell.angle_alpha   90.00
_cell.angle_beta   90.00
_cell.angle_gamma   90.00
#
_symmetry.space_group_name_H-M   'P 1'
#
loop_
_entity.id
_entity.type
_entity.pdbx_description
1 polymer ?
#
loop_
_entity_poly.entity_id
_entity_poly.type
_entity_poly.pdbx_seq_one_letter_code
_entity_poly.pdbx_strand_id
1 'polypeptide(L)'
;MIPTQGWRLCFFASAKKQTSAQSLEVEEMKPNKHKAIRIALILLGVIAAAFLWLISRIGIPAISEAREVEALREYVMQHNKFTERSKSAPESPPVFNRAGATGFIFKNQLPHQLIVYGITDPARQDAIISTVRQYREEHHIRPVVICFYQEENWTIKTNTQGTIVGGSRGPEKLIRRKKI
;
A
#
# COMPACT_ATOMS: atom_id res chain seq x y z
N MET A 1 48.59 67.54 53.29
CA MET A 1 49.42 67.70 52.08
C MET A 1 48.51 67.67 50.86
N ILE A 2 48.39 68.80 50.17
CA ILE A 2 47.93 68.95 48.77
C ILE A 2 49.26 68.92 47.94
N PRO A 3 49.40 68.41 46.69
CA PRO A 3 48.52 68.72 45.55
C PRO A 3 48.41 67.60 44.42
N THR A 4 47.31 67.54 43.66
CA THR A 4 47.06 67.99 42.27
C THR A 4 47.75 67.28 41.09
N GLN A 5 46.91 66.90 40.11
CA GLN A 5 47.04 67.05 38.65
C GLN A 5 48.09 66.27 37.85
N GLY A 6 47.67 65.83 36.66
CA GLY A 6 48.57 65.71 35.51
C GLY A 6 48.12 64.76 34.40
N TRP A 7 47.14 65.16 33.59
CA TRP A 7 46.99 64.60 32.23
C TRP A 7 48.17 65.06 31.36
N ARG A 8 48.79 64.15 30.58
CA ARG A 8 49.38 64.48 29.27
C ARG A 8 49.37 63.28 28.31
N LEU A 9 48.55 63.41 27.27
CA LEU A 9 48.74 62.83 25.94
C LEU A 9 49.93 63.49 25.23
N CYS A 10 50.67 62.70 24.44
CA CYS A 10 51.59 63.04 23.33
C CYS A 10 52.21 61.69 22.89
N PHE A 11 52.36 61.24 21.64
CA PHE A 11 52.09 61.73 20.29
C PHE A 11 52.14 60.51 19.35
N PHE A 12 51.56 60.67 18.16
CA PHE A 12 51.46 59.73 17.05
C PHE A 12 52.79 59.11 16.58
N ALA A 13 52.73 57.83 16.18
CA ALA A 13 53.49 57.33 15.05
C ALA A 13 52.56 56.51 14.14
N SER A 14 52.35 57.06 12.95
CA SER A 14 51.58 56.50 11.85
C SER A 14 52.40 55.42 11.13
N ALA A 15 51.83 54.23 10.89
CA ALA A 15 52.30 53.34 9.85
C ALA A 15 51.12 52.57 9.22
N LYS A 16 50.91 52.91 7.95
CA LYS A 16 50.00 52.39 6.91
C LYS A 16 49.69 50.88 6.96
N LYS A 17 48.40 50.58 6.82
CA LYS A 17 47.74 49.66 5.86
C LYS A 17 48.48 48.35 5.49
N GLN A 18 47.89 47.21 5.85
CA GLN A 18 47.83 46.07 4.93
C GLN A 18 46.58 45.21 5.20
N THR A 19 45.61 45.37 4.31
CA THR A 19 44.51 44.42 4.09
C THR A 19 45.11 43.09 3.65
N SER A 20 44.75 41.98 4.30
CA SER A 20 44.89 40.65 3.71
C SER A 20 43.64 39.87 4.02
N ALA A 21 43.01 39.40 2.95
CA ALA A 21 41.81 38.57 2.97
C ALA A 21 42.09 37.28 3.75
N GLN A 22 41.32 37.02 4.81
CA GLN A 22 41.17 35.67 5.30
C GLN A 22 40.32 34.91 4.29
N SER A 23 41.00 34.14 3.46
CA SER A 23 40.45 33.07 2.64
C SER A 23 39.53 32.22 3.51
N LEU A 24 38.28 32.05 3.09
CA LEU A 24 37.45 30.94 3.54
C LEU A 24 38.12 29.65 3.04
N GLU A 25 39.05 29.11 3.81
CA GLU A 25 39.37 27.69 3.74
C GLU A 25 38.08 26.96 4.10
N VAL A 26 37.36 26.49 3.08
CA VAL A 26 36.42 25.41 3.26
C VAL A 26 37.27 24.23 3.72
N GLU A 27 37.28 23.98 5.04
CA GLU A 27 37.85 22.77 5.60
C GLU A 27 37.29 21.59 4.79
N GLU A 28 38.14 20.99 3.97
CA GLU A 28 37.80 19.78 3.24
C GLU A 28 37.62 18.69 4.30
N MET A 29 36.38 18.47 4.72
CA MET A 29 36.03 17.59 5.83
C MET A 29 36.34 16.15 5.43
N LYS A 30 37.58 15.71 5.66
CA LYS A 30 38.05 14.36 5.37
C LYS A 30 37.12 13.38 6.09
N PRO A 31 36.31 12.59 5.36
CA PRO A 31 35.24 11.83 5.99
C PRO A 31 35.88 10.82 6.95
N ASN A 32 35.63 11.01 8.25
CA ASN A 32 36.04 10.04 9.25
C ASN A 32 35.31 8.74 8.93
N LYS A 33 36.05 7.77 8.37
CA LYS A 33 35.53 6.50 7.86
C LYS A 33 34.60 5.81 8.87
N HIS A 34 34.89 5.92 10.17
CA HIS A 34 34.06 5.36 11.23
C HIS A 34 32.71 6.08 11.40
N LYS A 35 32.66 7.41 11.22
CA LYS A 35 31.39 8.17 11.24
C LYS A 35 30.55 7.85 10.00
N ALA A 36 31.17 7.78 8.82
CA ALA A 36 30.49 7.43 7.57
C ALA A 36 29.90 6.01 7.61
N ILE A 37 30.66 5.03 8.12
CA ILE A 37 30.17 3.64 8.28
C ILE A 37 28.98 3.57 9.24
N ARG A 38 29.02 4.29 10.38
CA ARG A 38 27.90 4.33 11.33
C ARG A 38 26.64 4.92 10.71
N ILE A 39 26.78 6.03 9.97
CA ILE A 39 25.64 6.66 9.27
C ILE A 39 25.06 5.71 8.22
N ALA A 40 25.91 5.02 7.45
CA ALA A 40 25.46 4.04 6.46
C ALA A 40 24.69 2.87 7.09
N LEU A 41 25.16 2.34 8.22
CA LEU A 41 24.48 1.27 8.94
C LEU A 41 23.12 1.72 9.51
N ILE A 42 23.04 2.94 10.03
CA ILE A 42 21.77 3.53 10.50
C ILE A 42 20.80 3.68 9.34
N LEU A 43 21.24 4.23 8.21
CA LEU A 43 20.41 4.38 7.00
C LEU A 43 19.92 3.03 6.49
N LEU A 44 20.78 2.01 6.44
CA LEU A 44 20.39 0.65 6.06
C LEU A 44 19.33 0.08 7.00
N GLY A 45 19.49 0.28 8.31
CA GLY A 45 18.51 -0.12 9.32
C GLY A 45 17.16 0.59 9.15
N VAL A 46 17.16 1.90 8.85
CA VAL A 46 15.94 2.67 8.59
C VAL A 46 15.25 2.21 7.30
N ILE A 47 16.01 1.96 6.23
CA ILE A 47 15.48 1.43 4.95
C ILE A 47 14.88 0.04 5.17
N ALA A 48 15.58 -0.85 5.87
CA ALA A 48 15.08 -2.18 6.19
C ALA A 48 13.81 -2.13 7.04
N ALA A 49 13.75 -1.25 8.04
CA ALA A 49 12.56 -1.05 8.86
C ALA A 49 11.39 -0.49 8.05
N ALA A 50 11.62 0.47 7.17
CA ALA A 50 10.61 1.02 6.28
C ALA A 50 10.08 -0.03 5.28
N PHE A 51 10.98 -0.87 4.74
CA PHE A 51 10.61 -1.95 3.84
C PHE A 51 9.80 -3.05 4.55
N LEU A 52 10.20 -3.44 5.76
CA LEU A 52 9.44 -4.37 6.59
C LEU A 52 8.08 -3.79 6.99
N TRP A 53 8.02 -2.50 7.32
CA TRP A 53 6.77 -1.80 7.59
C TRP A 53 5.85 -1.81 6.37
N LEU A 54 6.39 -1.54 5.17
CA LEU A 54 5.62 -1.56 3.92
C LEU A 54 5.09 -2.97 3.61
N ILE A 55 5.92 -4.01 3.70
CA ILE A 55 5.50 -5.41 3.48
C ILE A 55 4.44 -5.82 4.49
N SER A 56 4.58 -5.40 5.74
CA SER A 56 3.61 -5.72 6.80
C SER A 56 2.22 -5.14 6.54
N ARG A 57 2.13 -4.03 5.78
CA ARG A 57 0.87 -3.39 5.38
C ARG A 57 0.18 -4.12 4.23
N ILE A 58 0.96 -4.70 3.31
CA ILE A 58 0.44 -5.30 2.08
C ILE A 58 -0.11 -6.70 2.37
N GLY A 59 0.59 -7.49 3.19
CA GLY A 59 0.25 -8.89 3.44
C GLY A 59 0.46 -9.73 2.17
N ILE A 60 1.06 -10.91 2.29
CA ILE A 60 1.22 -11.82 1.16
C ILE A 60 0.24 -12.96 1.36
N PRO A 61 -0.73 -13.18 0.44
CA PRO A 61 -1.60 -14.34 0.54
C PRO A 61 -0.77 -15.60 0.39
N ALA A 62 -0.93 -16.56 1.30
CA ALA A 62 -0.32 -17.87 1.14
C ALA A 62 -0.95 -18.60 -0.05
N ILE A 63 -0.21 -19.50 -0.70
CA ILE A 63 -0.73 -20.29 -1.84
C ILE A 63 -1.98 -21.07 -1.45
N SER A 64 -2.07 -21.57 -0.20
CA SER A 64 -3.25 -22.24 0.32
C SER A 64 -4.48 -21.31 0.38
N GLU A 65 -4.29 -20.06 0.80
CA GLU A 65 -5.36 -19.05 0.92
C GLU A 65 -5.96 -18.69 -0.45
N ALA A 66 -5.12 -18.68 -1.50
CA ALA A 66 -5.57 -18.49 -2.87
C ALA A 66 -6.38 -19.68 -3.39
N ARG A 67 -5.94 -20.92 -3.08
CA ARG A 67 -6.67 -22.14 -3.47
C ARG A 67 -8.01 -22.27 -2.76
N GLU A 68 -8.07 -21.98 -1.47
CA GLU A 68 -9.29 -22.02 -0.67
C GLU A 68 -10.38 -21.11 -1.24
N VAL A 69 -10.01 -19.87 -1.60
CA VAL A 69 -10.99 -18.91 -2.12
C VAL A 69 -11.36 -19.18 -3.58
N GLU A 70 -10.50 -19.84 -4.36
CA GLU A 70 -10.85 -20.31 -5.71
C GLU A 70 -11.85 -21.46 -5.63
N ALA A 71 -11.60 -22.45 -4.78
CA ALA A 71 -12.53 -23.55 -4.57
C ALA A 71 -13.91 -23.06 -4.06
N LEU A 72 -13.93 -22.06 -3.17
CA LEU A 72 -15.18 -21.39 -2.78
C LEU A 72 -15.89 -20.73 -3.96
N ARG A 73 -15.16 -20.01 -4.82
CA ARG A 73 -15.71 -19.35 -6.00
C ARG A 73 -16.34 -20.38 -6.94
N GLU A 74 -15.63 -21.47 -7.23
CA GLU A 74 -16.14 -22.59 -8.04
C GLU A 74 -17.40 -23.20 -7.43
N TYR A 75 -17.39 -23.48 -6.13
CA TYR A 75 -18.54 -24.02 -5.41
C TYR A 75 -19.77 -23.12 -5.54
N VAL A 76 -19.61 -21.80 -5.36
CA VAL A 76 -20.70 -20.83 -5.52
C VAL A 76 -21.23 -20.82 -6.96
N MET A 77 -20.34 -20.86 -7.97
CA MET A 77 -20.72 -20.91 -9.38
C MET A 77 -21.48 -22.20 -9.76
N GLN A 78 -21.15 -23.33 -9.13
CA GLN A 78 -21.83 -24.60 -9.36
C GLN A 78 -23.21 -24.68 -8.70
N HIS A 79 -23.39 -24.08 -7.53
CA HIS A 79 -24.62 -24.17 -6.73
C HIS A 79 -25.61 -23.02 -6.98
N ASN A 80 -25.19 -21.96 -7.67
CA ASN A 80 -26.04 -20.80 -7.96
C ASN A 80 -26.12 -20.54 -9.46
N LYS A 81 -27.32 -20.14 -9.92
CA LYS A 81 -27.53 -19.80 -11.32
C LYS A 81 -27.07 -18.35 -11.58
N PHE A 82 -26.16 -18.19 -12.53
CA PHE A 82 -25.72 -16.90 -13.06
C PHE A 82 -26.18 -16.76 -14.51
N THR A 83 -26.94 -15.71 -14.80
CA THR A 83 -27.49 -15.42 -16.13
C THR A 83 -26.61 -14.45 -16.91
N GLU A 84 -25.85 -13.63 -16.20
CA GLU A 84 -24.94 -12.64 -16.77
C GLU A 84 -23.54 -13.22 -16.92
N ARG A 85 -22.83 -12.73 -17.95
CA ARG A 85 -21.39 -12.98 -18.14
C ARG A 85 -20.59 -11.81 -17.59
N SER A 86 -19.36 -12.08 -17.18
CA SER A 86 -18.45 -11.02 -16.79
C SER A 86 -18.06 -10.13 -17.96
N LYS A 87 -18.00 -8.82 -17.71
CA LYS A 87 -17.51 -7.81 -18.67
C LYS A 87 -15.98 -7.88 -18.82
N SER A 88 -15.22 -8.24 -17.78
CA SER A 88 -13.76 -8.39 -17.85
C SER A 88 -13.30 -9.80 -18.23
N ALA A 89 -14.11 -10.84 -17.96
CA ALA A 89 -13.82 -12.23 -18.29
C ALA A 89 -15.04 -12.94 -18.93
N PRO A 90 -15.32 -12.72 -20.23
CA PRO A 90 -16.58 -13.14 -20.88
C PRO A 90 -16.92 -14.63 -20.85
N GLU A 91 -15.94 -15.49 -20.60
CA GLU A 91 -16.12 -16.94 -20.48
C GLU A 91 -16.58 -17.39 -19.09
N SER A 92 -16.70 -16.47 -18.13
CA SER A 92 -17.06 -16.79 -16.74
C SER A 92 -18.19 -15.91 -16.21
N PRO A 93 -18.99 -16.40 -15.24
CA PRO A 93 -19.90 -15.57 -14.47
C PRO A 93 -19.18 -14.41 -13.78
N PRO A 94 -19.87 -13.29 -13.49
CA PRO A 94 -19.28 -12.12 -12.85
C PRO A 94 -19.15 -12.30 -11.33
N VAL A 95 -18.52 -13.40 -10.94
CA VAL A 95 -18.10 -13.72 -9.58
C VAL A 95 -16.59 -13.63 -9.57
N PHE A 96 -16.01 -12.99 -8.57
CA PHE A 96 -14.58 -12.87 -8.40
C PHE A 96 -14.22 -13.11 -6.94
N ASN A 97 -12.96 -13.45 -6.70
CA ASN A 97 -12.45 -13.65 -5.36
C ASN A 97 -11.21 -12.79 -5.12
N ARG A 98 -10.94 -12.57 -3.84
CA ARG A 98 -9.66 -12.06 -3.37
C ARG A 98 -9.28 -12.89 -2.16
N ALA A 99 -8.12 -13.51 -2.21
CA ALA A 99 -7.58 -14.22 -1.07
C ALA A 99 -7.42 -13.24 0.11
N GLY A 100 -7.76 -13.70 1.30
CA GLY A 100 -7.28 -13.07 2.51
C GLY A 100 -5.75 -13.09 2.50
N ALA A 101 -5.14 -12.24 3.30
CA ALA A 101 -3.71 -12.23 3.48
C ALA A 101 -3.39 -12.21 4.97
N THR A 102 -2.29 -12.87 5.33
CA THR A 102 -1.77 -12.82 6.70
C THR A 102 -0.68 -11.75 6.75
N GLY A 103 -0.83 -10.76 7.63
CA GLY A 103 0.22 -9.76 7.86
C GLY A 103 1.49 -10.40 8.44
N PHE A 104 2.66 -9.98 7.94
CA PHE A 104 3.95 -10.56 8.32
C PHE A 104 4.37 -10.22 9.76
N ILE A 105 3.98 -9.04 10.26
CA ILE A 105 4.41 -8.51 11.58
C ILE A 105 3.26 -8.56 12.59
N PHE A 106 2.08 -8.11 12.17
CA PHE A 106 0.86 -8.21 12.96
C PHE A 106 0.06 -9.34 12.34
N LYS A 107 -0.23 -10.41 13.10
CA LYS A 107 -1.06 -11.56 12.67
C LYS A 107 -2.52 -11.19 12.37
N ASN A 108 -2.76 -9.99 11.84
CA ASN A 108 -4.03 -9.56 11.31
C ASN A 108 -4.30 -10.39 10.06
N GLN A 109 -5.23 -11.32 10.21
CA GLN A 109 -5.75 -12.12 9.10
C GLN A 109 -6.83 -11.31 8.40
N LEU A 110 -6.56 -10.91 7.16
CA LEU A 110 -7.59 -10.34 6.31
C LEU A 110 -8.54 -11.47 5.87
N PRO A 111 -9.86 -11.26 5.92
CA PRO A 111 -10.83 -12.25 5.46
C PRO A 111 -10.72 -12.43 3.94
N HIS A 112 -11.11 -13.60 3.45
CA HIS A 112 -11.36 -13.78 2.02
C HIS A 112 -12.47 -12.85 1.57
N GLN A 113 -12.43 -12.40 0.32
CA GLN A 113 -13.51 -11.64 -0.28
C GLN A 113 -14.08 -12.38 -1.48
N LEU A 114 -15.41 -12.46 -1.53
CA LEU A 114 -16.15 -12.92 -2.69
C LEU A 114 -16.93 -11.72 -3.24
N ILE A 115 -16.67 -11.38 -4.49
CA ILE A 115 -17.25 -10.23 -5.18
C ILE A 115 -18.23 -10.77 -6.20
N VAL A 116 -19.48 -10.32 -6.15
CA VAL A 116 -20.56 -10.79 -7.03
C VAL A 116 -21.21 -9.58 -7.68
N TYR A 117 -21.28 -9.56 -9.01
CA TYR A 117 -21.95 -8.48 -9.75
C TYR A 117 -23.29 -8.94 -10.34
N GLY A 118 -24.20 -8.00 -10.60
CA GLY A 118 -25.44 -8.24 -11.36
C GLY A 118 -26.59 -8.85 -10.56
N ILE A 119 -26.37 -9.23 -9.30
CA ILE A 119 -27.41 -9.85 -8.46
C ILE A 119 -27.98 -8.81 -7.50
N THR A 120 -29.04 -8.14 -7.95
CA THR A 120 -29.75 -7.09 -7.20
C THR A 120 -30.89 -7.63 -6.33
N ASP A 121 -31.47 -8.78 -6.70
CA ASP A 121 -32.55 -9.43 -5.95
C ASP A 121 -32.07 -9.96 -4.57
N PRO A 122 -32.64 -9.47 -3.45
CA PRO A 122 -32.24 -9.91 -2.11
C PRO A 122 -32.37 -11.41 -1.88
N ALA A 123 -33.39 -12.07 -2.45
CA ALA A 123 -33.58 -13.51 -2.26
C ALA A 123 -32.45 -14.32 -2.89
N ARG A 124 -32.01 -13.94 -4.09
CA ARG A 124 -30.82 -14.53 -4.72
C ARG A 124 -29.52 -14.20 -3.97
N GLN A 125 -29.40 -13.01 -3.41
CA GLN A 125 -28.24 -12.69 -2.56
C GLN A 125 -28.20 -13.58 -1.31
N ASP A 126 -29.35 -13.83 -0.67
CA ASP A 126 -29.44 -14.70 0.50
C ASP A 126 -29.12 -16.16 0.16
N ALA A 127 -29.51 -16.65 -1.02
CA ALA A 127 -29.12 -17.98 -1.50
C ALA A 127 -27.59 -18.13 -1.70
N ILE A 128 -26.93 -17.09 -2.20
CA ILE A 128 -25.45 -17.09 -2.31
C ILE A 128 -24.83 -17.03 -0.91
N ILE A 129 -25.38 -16.21 -0.01
CA ILE A 129 -24.91 -16.13 1.38
C ILE A 129 -25.03 -17.49 2.08
N SER A 130 -26.14 -18.21 1.90
CA SER A 130 -26.31 -19.54 2.48
C SER A 130 -25.34 -20.56 1.87
N THR A 131 -25.13 -20.52 0.56
CA THR A 131 -24.13 -21.37 -0.13
C THR A 131 -22.72 -21.16 0.44
N VAL A 132 -22.30 -19.90 0.60
CA VAL A 132 -20.98 -19.56 1.16
C VAL A 132 -20.88 -19.99 2.62
N ARG A 133 -21.95 -19.83 3.40
CA ARG A 133 -22.00 -20.28 4.79
C ARG A 133 -21.82 -21.80 4.89
N GLN A 134 -22.57 -22.56 4.08
CA GLN A 134 -22.47 -24.01 4.03
C GLN A 134 -21.04 -24.44 3.69
N TYR A 135 -20.45 -23.90 2.62
CA TYR A 135 -19.07 -24.23 2.24
C TYR A 135 -18.08 -23.94 3.36
N ARG A 136 -18.24 -22.80 4.05
CA ARG A 136 -17.37 -22.43 5.17
C ARG A 136 -17.53 -23.39 6.35
N GLU A 137 -18.74 -23.82 6.66
CA GLU A 137 -19.02 -24.78 7.72
C GLU A 137 -18.43 -26.16 7.39
N GLU A 138 -18.52 -26.61 6.14
CA GLU A 138 -18.00 -27.90 5.67
C GLU A 138 -16.47 -27.95 5.57
N HIS A 139 -15.85 -26.87 5.10
CA HIS A 139 -14.41 -26.84 4.80
C HIS A 139 -13.56 -26.07 5.82
N HIS A 140 -14.20 -25.46 6.84
CA HIS A 140 -13.55 -24.71 7.91
C HIS A 140 -12.57 -23.61 7.44
N ILE A 141 -12.86 -22.98 6.30
CA ILE A 141 -12.04 -21.90 5.76
C ILE A 141 -12.16 -20.60 6.59
N ARG A 142 -11.26 -19.65 6.32
CA ARG A 142 -11.26 -18.35 7.00
C ARG A 142 -12.55 -17.57 6.76
N PRO A 143 -12.85 -16.55 7.60
CA PRO A 143 -14.02 -15.70 7.40
C PRO A 143 -14.05 -15.11 5.99
N VAL A 144 -15.25 -15.07 5.42
CA VAL A 144 -15.49 -14.58 4.05
C VAL A 144 -16.33 -13.32 4.13
N VAL A 145 -15.94 -12.29 3.39
CA VAL A 145 -16.74 -11.10 3.15
C VAL A 145 -17.29 -11.17 1.75
N ILE A 146 -18.61 -11.26 1.64
CA ILE A 146 -19.33 -11.25 0.38
C ILE A 146 -19.72 -9.80 0.08
N CYS A 147 -19.39 -9.34 -1.12
CA CYS A 147 -19.71 -8.01 -1.63
C CYS A 147 -20.56 -8.14 -2.89
N PHE A 148 -21.82 -7.72 -2.82
CA PHE A 148 -22.73 -7.66 -3.95
C PHE A 148 -22.70 -6.26 -4.56
N TYR A 149 -22.33 -6.18 -5.82
CA TYR A 149 -22.30 -4.97 -6.61
C TYR A 149 -23.41 -4.97 -7.66
N GLN A 150 -23.91 -3.79 -7.99
CA GLN A 150 -25.01 -3.65 -8.95
C GLN A 150 -24.67 -4.21 -10.32
N GLU A 151 -23.50 -3.85 -10.83
CA GLU A 151 -23.00 -4.30 -12.13
C GLU A 151 -21.48 -4.27 -12.13
N GLU A 152 -20.88 -5.10 -12.98
CA GLU A 152 -19.46 -5.02 -13.26
C GLU A 152 -19.19 -3.80 -14.14
N ASN A 153 -18.29 -2.91 -13.73
CA ASN A 153 -17.95 -1.75 -14.53
C ASN A 153 -16.53 -1.91 -15.11
N TRP A 154 -16.46 -2.41 -16.34
CA TRP A 154 -15.21 -2.63 -17.05
C TRP A 154 -15.22 -1.89 -18.38
N THR A 155 -14.23 -1.01 -18.57
CA THR A 155 -14.04 -0.30 -19.83
C THR A 155 -12.87 -0.92 -20.58
N ILE A 156 -13.11 -1.34 -21.81
CA ILE A 156 -12.07 -1.87 -22.70
C ILE A 156 -11.40 -0.68 -23.41
N LYS A 157 -10.07 -0.70 -23.45
CA LYS A 157 -9.27 0.24 -24.24
C LYS A 157 -8.82 -0.45 -25.52
N THR A 158 -9.14 0.14 -26.66
CA THR A 158 -8.72 -0.31 -27.98
C THR A 158 -7.70 0.66 -28.58
N ASN A 159 -6.75 0.15 -29.37
CA ASN A 159 -5.88 1.01 -30.17
C ASN A 159 -6.61 1.52 -31.43
N THR A 160 -5.91 2.33 -32.22
CA THR A 160 -6.42 2.88 -33.50
C THR A 160 -6.75 1.80 -34.54
N GLN A 161 -6.27 0.57 -34.37
CA GLN A 161 -6.55 -0.57 -35.23
C GLN A 161 -7.72 -1.43 -34.73
N GLY A 162 -8.38 -1.04 -33.64
CA GLY A 162 -9.49 -1.79 -33.03
C GLY A 162 -9.05 -2.98 -32.16
N THR A 163 -7.75 -3.21 -31.99
CA THR A 163 -7.22 -4.26 -31.10
C THR A 163 -7.33 -3.83 -29.65
N ILE A 164 -7.77 -4.73 -28.78
CA ILE A 164 -7.83 -4.50 -27.34
C ILE A 164 -6.40 -4.38 -26.80
N VAL A 165 -6.07 -3.20 -26.25
CA VAL A 165 -4.76 -2.91 -25.64
C VAL A 165 -4.81 -2.86 -24.12
N GLY A 166 -6.00 -2.94 -23.54
CA GLY A 166 -6.15 -3.09 -22.10
C GLY A 166 -7.59 -2.88 -21.66
N GLY A 167 -7.77 -2.76 -20.35
CA GLY A 167 -9.02 -2.36 -19.76
C GLY A 167 -8.79 -1.69 -18.41
N SER A 168 -9.82 -0.99 -17.94
CA SER A 168 -9.80 -0.37 -16.62
C SER A 168 -11.14 -0.56 -15.94
N ARG A 169 -11.09 -0.84 -14.65
CA ARG A 169 -12.28 -0.91 -13.79
C ARG A 169 -12.78 0.50 -13.51
N GLY A 170 -14.06 0.73 -13.78
CA GLY A 170 -14.76 1.97 -13.46
C GLY A 170 -15.31 1.98 -12.03
N PRO A 171 -16.02 3.04 -11.62
CA PRO A 171 -16.70 3.07 -10.33
C PRO A 171 -17.81 2.02 -10.27
N GLU A 172 -17.87 1.25 -9.18
CA GLU A 172 -18.82 0.17 -8.96
C GLU A 172 -19.68 0.46 -7.73
N LYS A 173 -21.00 0.26 -7.83
CA LYS A 173 -21.93 0.51 -6.73
C LYS A 173 -22.11 -0.74 -5.88
N LEU A 174 -21.58 -0.73 -4.66
CA LEU A 174 -21.82 -1.76 -3.66
C LEU A 174 -23.28 -1.67 -3.18
N ILE A 175 -24.04 -2.75 -3.34
CA ILE A 175 -25.43 -2.85 -2.87
C ILE A 175 -25.48 -3.48 -1.50
N ARG A 176 -24.70 -4.54 -1.26
CA ARG A 176 -24.75 -5.28 -0.01
C ARG A 176 -23.39 -5.87 0.34
N ARG A 177 -23.06 -5.83 1.63
CA ARG A 177 -21.86 -6.45 2.18
C ARG A 177 -22.23 -7.33 3.36
N LYS A 178 -21.77 -8.58 3.36
CA LYS A 178 -22.02 -9.53 4.45
C LYS A 178 -20.75 -10.28 4.82
N LYS A 179 -20.45 -10.35 6.11
CA LYS A 179 -19.39 -11.20 6.65
C LYS A 179 -19.98 -12.53 7.14
N ILE A 180 -19.31 -13.62 6.82
CA ILE A 180 -19.64 -15.01 7.14
C ILE A 180 -18.45 -15.66 7.85
#